data_AF-H9GDB0-F1
#
_entry.id   AF-H9GDB0-F1
#
_cell.length_a   1.000
_cell.length_b   1.000
_cell.length_c   1.000
_cell.angle_alpha   90.00
_cell.angle_beta   90.00
_cell.angle_gamma   90.00
#
_symmetry.space_group_name_H-M   'P 1'
#
loop_
_entity.id
_entity.type
_entity.pdbx_description
1 polymer ?
#
loop_
_entity_poly.entity_id
_entity_poly.type
_entity_poly.pdbx_seq_one_letter_code
_entity_poly.pdbx_strand_id
1 'polypeptide(L)'
;MFNRLFLNASLLSNIFAYPMFCRPTVNQLAHALHQDERLASGGLVSVMWPNSKCPLLKDDLVLMDSPGIDVTTELDSWIDKYCLDADVFVLVANAESTLMQTEKQFFHKVNARLSRPNLFILNNRWDASASEPEYMEEVRRQHMERCCVFLSEELGLVDRAQAADRVFFVSAKEALAARIQKAQGMPEAGGALAEGFQGRMFEFQNFERRFEECISQSAVKTKFEQHTVRAKQMAEEVRRIMDCVYMAAQEQRLYCLELREDRQERLGFIDKQLDLLSHNYKQKIKQLTEEVERQVSNAMAEEIRRLSVLVDDFQLDFHPSPVVIKVYKNELHRHIEEGLGRNLSERCSASVTTSLQAMQQEMMEGLSPLLPPSLRAGGPGGPAGPRPRVAASTFALSYDLNCHKLCADFQEDIEFHFSLGWSMLVKRFLGPKGTRRALLGYSEQVPRPLPLTPANPGLPALPQGGALTQEELMVSMVTGLASLTSRTSMGILVLGGVVYVWSMGLECSIISIIYTPPFSPEGTQGIWTPVS
;
A
#
# COMPACT_ATOMS: atom_id res chain seq x y z
N MET A 1 5.53 49.71 -59.28
CA MET A 1 5.69 48.30 -59.68
C MET A 1 5.77 47.50 -58.41
N PHE A 2 4.67 46.88 -58.00
CA PHE A 2 4.61 46.06 -56.79
C PHE A 2 4.14 44.71 -57.27
N ASN A 3 4.92 43.66 -57.07
CA ASN A 3 4.53 42.30 -57.47
C ASN A 3 5.33 41.30 -56.65
N ARG A 4 4.88 41.02 -55.42
CA ARG A 4 4.55 39.66 -54.96
C ARG A 4 3.79 39.70 -53.64
N LEU A 5 3.20 38.58 -53.28
CA LEU A 5 2.48 38.38 -52.02
C LEU A 5 2.90 37.00 -51.51
N PHE A 6 3.70 37.00 -50.44
CA PHE A 6 4.15 35.87 -49.66
C PHE A 6 3.28 35.80 -48.41
N LEU A 7 2.77 34.62 -48.09
CA LEU A 7 1.76 34.49 -47.04
C LEU A 7 2.26 33.54 -45.95
N ASN A 8 2.49 34.09 -44.77
CA ASN A 8 2.98 33.39 -43.58
C ASN A 8 1.89 33.43 -42.51
N ALA A 9 1.80 32.43 -41.64
CA ALA A 9 0.84 32.44 -40.53
C ALA A 9 1.51 32.01 -39.23
N SER A 10 2.53 32.74 -38.75
CA SER A 10 2.96 32.65 -37.35
C SER A 10 3.96 33.73 -36.92
N LEU A 11 3.60 34.42 -35.83
CA LEU A 11 4.43 34.93 -34.72
C LEU A 11 5.91 35.24 -34.99
N LEU A 12 6.19 36.51 -35.28
CA LEU A 12 7.52 37.13 -35.24
C LEU A 12 8.03 37.26 -33.79
N SER A 13 8.62 36.19 -33.25
CA SER A 13 9.59 36.31 -32.16
C SER A 13 11.00 36.17 -32.74
N ASN A 14 11.77 37.26 -32.70
CA ASN A 14 13.19 37.37 -33.08
C ASN A 14 13.52 37.84 -34.51
N ILE A 15 12.92 38.94 -34.94
CA ILE A 15 13.55 39.81 -35.94
C ILE A 15 13.59 41.21 -35.36
N PHE A 16 14.78 41.83 -35.35
CA PHE A 16 14.96 43.25 -35.05
C PHE A 16 14.22 44.07 -36.12
N ALA A 17 12.92 44.27 -35.91
CA ALA A 17 12.07 45.09 -36.76
C ALA A 17 11.85 46.43 -36.08
N TYR A 18 12.00 47.52 -36.83
CA TYR A 18 11.51 48.83 -36.40
C TYR A 18 9.99 48.83 -36.57
N PRO A 19 9.19 48.85 -35.47
CA PRO A 19 7.75 48.86 -35.59
C PRO A 19 7.28 50.25 -36.04
N MET A 20 6.86 50.38 -37.31
CA MET A 20 6.12 51.57 -37.74
C MET A 20 4.66 51.42 -37.35
N PHE A 21 4.28 52.02 -36.21
CA PHE A 21 2.89 52.10 -35.78
C PHE A 21 2.06 52.99 -36.74
N CYS A 22 0.90 52.45 -37.12
CA CYS A 22 -0.21 53.03 -37.89
C CYS A 22 -0.09 54.52 -38.27
N ARG A 23 0.42 54.80 -39.48
CA ARG A 23 0.25 56.11 -40.14
C ARG A 23 -1.14 56.16 -40.82
N PRO A 24 -1.86 57.29 -40.77
CA PRO A 24 -3.25 57.38 -41.23
C PRO A 24 -3.48 57.19 -42.74
N THR A 25 -2.46 57.30 -43.60
CA THR A 25 -2.64 57.12 -45.07
C THR A 25 -1.48 56.38 -45.73
N VAL A 26 -1.75 55.70 -46.85
CA VAL A 26 -0.75 54.98 -47.66
C VAL A 26 0.35 55.92 -48.18
N ASN A 27 0.01 57.18 -48.47
CA ASN A 27 0.98 58.19 -48.91
C ASN A 27 2.01 58.50 -47.82
N GLN A 28 1.62 58.53 -46.55
CA GLN A 28 2.55 58.75 -45.45
C GLN A 28 3.44 57.54 -45.16
N LEU A 29 2.96 56.32 -45.45
CA LEU A 29 3.78 55.11 -45.43
C LEU A 29 4.80 55.14 -46.58
N ALA A 30 4.37 55.44 -47.80
CA ALA A 30 5.26 55.57 -48.97
C ALA A 30 6.34 56.63 -48.73
N HIS A 31 5.97 57.78 -48.17
CA HIS A 31 6.93 58.83 -47.80
C HIS A 31 7.90 58.39 -46.70
N ALA A 32 7.46 57.57 -45.73
CA ALA A 32 8.34 57.00 -44.72
C ALA A 32 9.41 56.09 -45.34
N LEU A 33 8.97 55.20 -46.23
CA LEU A 33 9.83 54.25 -46.92
C LEU A 33 10.81 54.94 -47.86
N HIS A 34 10.41 56.06 -48.47
CA HIS A 34 11.28 56.84 -49.35
C HIS A 34 12.34 57.65 -48.59
N GLN A 35 12.00 58.13 -47.39
CA GLN A 35 12.91 58.95 -46.57
C GLN A 35 13.97 58.13 -45.81
N ASP A 36 13.74 56.83 -45.64
CA ASP A 36 14.64 55.99 -44.86
C ASP A 36 15.78 55.43 -45.73
N GLU A 37 16.89 56.17 -45.80
CA GLU A 37 18.11 55.79 -46.54
C GLU A 37 18.78 54.51 -45.98
N ARG A 38 18.35 54.01 -44.81
CA ARG A 38 18.91 52.80 -44.18
C ARG A 38 18.22 51.51 -44.61
N LEU A 39 17.14 51.60 -45.39
CA LEU A 39 16.48 50.44 -45.98
C LEU A 39 17.37 49.84 -47.08
N ALA A 40 18.27 48.95 -46.66
CA ALA A 40 19.01 48.09 -47.59
C ALA A 40 18.04 47.18 -48.35
N SER A 41 18.45 46.69 -49.53
CA SER A 41 17.60 45.85 -50.38
C SER A 41 17.00 44.66 -49.64
N GLY A 42 17.73 44.04 -48.69
CA GLY A 42 17.25 42.94 -47.85
C GLY A 42 16.58 43.33 -46.52
N GLY A 43 16.09 44.57 -46.37
CA GLY A 43 15.37 45.02 -45.18
C GLY A 43 13.91 44.55 -45.18
N LEU A 44 13.40 44.12 -44.02
CA LEU A 44 11.99 43.75 -43.84
C LEU A 44 11.26 44.86 -43.07
N VAL A 45 10.17 45.37 -43.65
CA VAL A 45 9.26 46.31 -42.98
C VAL A 45 7.95 45.60 -42.65
N SER A 46 7.61 45.52 -41.37
CA SER A 46 6.34 44.97 -40.92
C SER A 46 5.29 46.07 -40.81
N VAL A 47 4.21 45.95 -41.59
CA VAL A 47 3.07 46.88 -41.57
C VAL A 47 1.94 46.27 -40.75
N MET A 48 1.75 46.79 -39.54
CA MET A 48 0.67 46.33 -38.66
C MET A 48 -0.65 47.01 -39.06
N TRP A 49 -1.56 46.26 -39.69
CA TRP A 49 -2.85 46.77 -40.17
C TRP A 49 -4.01 46.32 -39.26
N PRO A 50 -5.06 47.13 -39.05
CA PRO A 50 -6.16 46.75 -38.15
C PRO A 50 -6.95 45.53 -38.64
N ASN A 51 -7.03 44.49 -37.80
CA ASN A 51 -7.77 43.24 -38.07
C ASN A 51 -9.28 43.47 -38.33
N SER A 52 -9.86 44.56 -37.82
CA SER A 52 -11.27 44.91 -38.08
C SER A 52 -11.55 45.33 -39.52
N LYS A 53 -10.53 45.69 -40.30
CA LYS A 53 -10.68 46.18 -41.68
C LYS A 53 -10.50 45.10 -42.74
N CYS A 54 -9.85 43.98 -42.40
CA CYS A 54 -9.55 42.91 -43.34
C CYS A 54 -9.75 41.56 -42.63
N PRO A 55 -10.78 40.78 -42.99
CA PRO A 55 -11.02 39.45 -42.42
C PRO A 55 -9.82 38.53 -42.59
N LEU A 56 -9.12 38.60 -43.71
CA LEU A 56 -7.93 37.78 -43.97
C LEU A 56 -6.86 37.93 -42.87
N LEU A 57 -6.60 39.15 -42.40
CA LEU A 57 -5.61 39.40 -41.33
C LEU A 57 -6.08 38.94 -39.94
N LYS A 58 -7.39 38.69 -39.77
CA LYS A 58 -7.94 38.20 -38.51
C LYS A 58 -7.65 36.71 -38.31
N ASP A 59 -7.49 35.97 -39.39
CA ASP A 59 -7.30 34.51 -39.39
C ASP A 59 -5.81 34.14 -39.41
N ASP A 60 -4.99 34.89 -38.66
CA ASP A 60 -3.53 34.73 -38.53
C ASP A 60 -2.73 34.77 -39.84
N LEU A 61 -3.28 35.35 -40.90
CA LEU A 61 -2.63 35.48 -42.20
C LEU A 61 -1.70 36.71 -42.25
N VAL A 62 -0.45 36.52 -42.64
CA VAL A 62 0.58 37.56 -42.80
C VAL A 62 0.95 37.67 -44.27
N LEU A 63 0.64 38.81 -44.88
CA LEU A 63 0.99 39.15 -46.27
C LEU A 63 2.36 39.85 -46.29
N MET A 64 3.28 39.37 -47.12
CA MET A 64 4.62 39.89 -47.32
C MET A 64 4.80 40.23 -48.80
N ASP A 65 5.12 41.47 -49.11
CA ASP A 65 5.45 41.89 -50.47
C ASP A 65 6.97 41.81 -50.70
N SER A 66 7.40 41.46 -51.91
CA SER A 66 8.82 41.47 -52.27
C SER A 66 9.13 42.51 -53.34
N PRO A 67 10.37 43.01 -53.38
CA PRO A 67 10.86 43.74 -54.54
C PRO A 67 10.74 42.91 -55.83
N GLY A 68 10.82 43.62 -56.96
CA GLY A 68 10.83 42.98 -58.28
C GLY A 68 12.04 42.05 -58.45
N ILE A 69 11.80 40.90 -59.06
CA ILE A 69 12.81 39.83 -59.21
C ILE A 69 14.01 40.31 -60.04
N ASP A 70 13.78 41.26 -60.94
CA ASP A 70 14.81 41.79 -61.84
C ASP A 70 15.73 42.81 -61.15
N VAL A 71 15.46 43.19 -59.89
CA VAL A 71 16.20 44.23 -59.16
C VAL A 71 17.32 43.65 -58.29
N THR A 72 17.21 42.38 -57.87
CA THR A 72 18.12 41.80 -56.87
C THR A 72 18.79 40.53 -57.40
N THR A 73 20.12 40.49 -57.39
CA THR A 73 20.91 39.30 -57.74
C THR A 73 21.09 38.32 -56.58
N GLU A 74 20.84 38.76 -55.34
CA GLU A 74 21.02 38.00 -54.09
C GLU A 74 19.79 37.18 -53.65
N LEU A 75 19.06 36.61 -54.62
CA LEU A 75 17.79 35.91 -54.39
C LEU A 75 17.89 34.72 -53.41
N ASP A 76 19.06 34.07 -53.31
CA ASP A 76 19.24 32.91 -52.42
C ASP A 76 19.17 33.31 -50.94
N SER A 77 19.77 34.45 -50.58
CA SER A 77 19.74 34.94 -49.20
C SER A 77 18.35 35.34 -48.73
N TRP A 78 17.47 35.69 -49.68
CA TRP A 78 16.08 36.03 -49.42
C TRP A 78 15.24 34.79 -49.18
N ILE A 79 15.47 33.74 -49.98
CA ILE A 79 14.77 32.46 -49.83
C ILE A 79 15.05 31.90 -48.44
N ASP A 80 16.31 31.90 -48.02
CA ASP A 80 16.72 31.35 -46.72
C ASP A 80 16.20 32.17 -45.52
N LYS A 81 16.04 33.50 -45.68
CA LYS A 81 15.59 34.37 -44.58
C LYS A 81 14.07 34.49 -44.46
N TYR A 82 13.34 34.49 -45.57
CA TYR A 82 11.95 34.94 -45.61
C TYR A 82 10.97 33.95 -46.26
N CYS A 83 11.47 32.94 -46.97
CA CYS A 83 10.60 32.03 -47.73
C CYS A 83 10.53 30.62 -47.12
N LEU A 84 11.37 30.26 -46.15
CA LEU A 84 11.40 28.90 -45.59
C LEU A 84 10.12 28.52 -44.84
N ASP A 85 9.41 29.50 -44.30
CA ASP A 85 8.18 29.37 -43.53
C ASP A 85 6.93 29.83 -44.30
N ALA A 86 7.08 30.17 -45.59
CA ALA A 86 5.96 30.53 -46.43
C ALA A 86 5.14 29.28 -46.81
N ASP A 87 3.86 29.28 -46.44
CA ASP A 87 2.94 28.17 -46.72
C ASP A 87 2.46 28.18 -48.19
N VAL A 88 2.33 29.37 -48.77
CA VAL A 88 1.87 29.59 -50.15
C VAL A 88 2.64 30.72 -50.82
N PHE A 89 3.00 30.51 -52.10
CA PHE A 89 3.64 31.47 -52.97
C PHE A 89 2.68 31.93 -54.07
N VAL A 90 2.66 33.23 -54.35
CA VAL A 90 1.86 33.81 -55.45
C VAL A 90 2.79 34.54 -56.42
N LEU A 91 2.88 34.03 -57.65
CA LEU A 91 3.55 34.67 -58.76
C LEU A 91 2.57 35.60 -59.48
N VAL A 92 2.78 36.90 -59.36
CA VAL A 92 1.99 37.91 -60.09
C VAL A 92 2.69 38.24 -61.40
N ALA A 93 2.25 37.61 -62.49
CA ALA A 93 2.76 37.83 -63.83
C ALA A 93 1.99 38.96 -64.53
N ASN A 94 2.67 39.70 -65.40
CA ASN A 94 2.00 40.68 -66.26
C ASN A 94 1.39 39.97 -67.47
N ALA A 95 0.07 39.99 -67.63
CA ALA A 95 -0.58 39.30 -68.75
C ALA A 95 -0.36 39.99 -70.11
N GLU A 96 0.08 41.25 -70.13
CA GLU A 96 0.51 41.94 -71.36
C GLU A 96 1.87 41.40 -71.89
N SER A 97 2.57 40.56 -71.12
CA SER A 97 3.90 40.04 -71.45
C SER A 97 3.99 38.56 -71.12
N THR A 98 4.84 37.80 -71.81
CA THR A 98 5.01 36.38 -71.45
C THR A 98 5.81 36.24 -70.16
N LEU A 99 5.54 35.16 -69.40
CA LEU A 99 6.31 34.77 -68.22
C LEU A 99 7.83 34.81 -68.50
N MET A 100 8.55 35.63 -67.73
CA MET A 100 9.97 35.93 -67.93
C MET A 100 10.86 34.82 -67.38
N GLN A 101 12.04 34.64 -67.97
CA GLN A 101 12.97 33.60 -67.55
C GLN A 101 13.53 33.85 -66.14
N THR A 102 13.68 35.12 -65.74
CA THR A 102 14.13 35.52 -64.39
C THR A 102 13.13 35.07 -63.32
N GLU A 103 11.83 35.25 -63.57
CA GLU A 103 10.74 34.80 -62.70
C GLU A 103 10.73 33.27 -62.56
N LYS A 104 10.94 32.55 -63.67
CA LYS A 104 11.07 31.09 -63.66
C LYS A 104 12.26 30.61 -62.84
N GLN A 105 13.44 31.20 -63.06
CA GLN A 105 14.67 30.85 -62.36
C GLN A 105 14.54 31.03 -60.84
N PHE A 106 13.84 32.07 -60.39
CA PHE A 106 13.55 32.26 -58.97
C PHE A 106 12.77 31.07 -58.38
N PHE A 107 11.70 30.62 -59.04
CA PHE A 107 10.90 29.51 -58.53
C PHE A 107 11.58 28.15 -58.67
N HIS A 108 12.49 27.96 -59.63
CA HIS A 108 13.38 26.80 -59.63
C HIS A 108 14.26 26.74 -58.38
N LYS A 109 14.79 27.89 -57.93
CA LYS A 109 15.56 27.98 -56.68
C LYS A 109 14.69 27.71 -55.45
N VAL A 110 13.47 28.26 -55.40
CA VAL A 110 12.51 27.98 -54.31
C VAL A 110 12.18 26.49 -54.26
N ASN A 111 11.88 25.86 -55.39
CA ASN A 111 11.56 24.43 -55.46
C ASN A 111 12.77 23.52 -55.15
N ALA A 112 13.99 23.99 -55.36
CA ALA A 112 15.20 23.27 -54.93
C ALA A 112 15.40 23.31 -53.41
N ARG A 113 14.87 24.34 -52.73
CA ARG A 113 14.99 24.52 -51.27
C ARG A 113 13.81 23.96 -50.49
N LEU A 114 12.60 24.04 -51.04
CA LEU A 114 11.36 23.60 -50.41
C LEU A 114 10.80 22.37 -51.11
N SER A 115 10.43 21.35 -50.35
CA SER A 115 9.78 20.16 -50.90
C SER A 115 8.31 20.45 -51.22
N ARG A 116 7.99 20.64 -52.51
CA ARG A 116 6.64 20.88 -53.05
C ARG A 116 5.96 22.15 -52.49
N PRO A 117 6.48 23.35 -52.77
CA PRO A 117 5.80 24.60 -52.41
C PRO A 117 4.44 24.74 -53.10
N ASN A 118 3.45 25.28 -52.38
CA ASN A 118 2.16 25.65 -52.98
C ASN A 118 2.34 26.93 -53.79
N LEU A 119 2.24 26.87 -55.12
CA LEU A 119 2.42 28.01 -56.02
C LEU A 119 1.15 28.32 -56.81
N PHE A 120 0.72 29.58 -56.77
CA PHE A 120 -0.33 30.14 -57.61
C PHE A 120 0.25 31.14 -58.60
N ILE A 121 -0.31 31.20 -59.81
CA ILE A 121 0.07 32.16 -60.84
C ILE A 121 -1.13 33.06 -61.16
N LEU A 122 -0.94 34.35 -60.93
CA LEU A 122 -1.92 35.38 -61.28
C LEU A 122 -1.41 36.13 -62.50
N ASN A 123 -2.01 35.89 -63.67
CA ASN A 123 -1.83 36.72 -64.85
C ASN A 123 -2.65 38.00 -64.65
N ASN A 124 -2.01 39.03 -64.11
CA ASN A 124 -2.61 40.31 -63.74
C ASN A 124 -2.63 41.27 -64.93
N ARG A 125 -3.47 42.31 -64.87
CA ARG A 125 -3.76 43.27 -65.95
C ARG A 125 -4.51 42.67 -67.14
N TRP A 126 -5.35 41.67 -66.87
CA TRP A 126 -6.21 41.07 -67.89
C TRP A 126 -7.33 42.02 -68.40
N ASP A 127 -7.46 43.22 -67.83
CA ASP A 127 -8.28 44.29 -68.38
C ASP A 127 -7.71 44.84 -69.71
N ALA A 128 -6.39 44.78 -69.91
CA ALA A 128 -5.76 45.30 -71.13
C ALA A 128 -6.17 44.50 -72.39
N SER A 129 -6.36 43.18 -72.27
CA SER A 129 -6.77 42.32 -73.38
C SER A 129 -8.21 42.55 -73.85
N ALA A 130 -9.04 43.22 -73.04
CA ALA A 130 -10.40 43.60 -73.45
C ALA A 130 -10.40 44.68 -74.56
N SER A 131 -9.26 45.34 -74.80
CA SER A 131 -9.08 46.27 -75.91
C SER A 131 -9.00 45.56 -77.28
N GLU A 132 -8.63 44.28 -77.29
CA GLU A 132 -8.44 43.46 -78.50
C GLU A 132 -9.14 42.09 -78.37
N PRO A 133 -10.49 42.05 -78.47
CA PRO A 133 -11.28 40.85 -78.19
C PRO A 133 -11.02 39.70 -79.18
N GLU A 134 -10.58 40.00 -80.41
CA GLU A 134 -10.31 39.00 -81.46
C GLU A 134 -9.16 38.04 -81.10
N TYR A 135 -8.18 38.50 -80.31
CA TYR A 135 -7.02 37.72 -79.91
C TYR A 135 -7.08 37.22 -78.46
N MET A 136 -8.07 37.67 -77.69
CA MET A 136 -8.15 37.42 -76.24
C MET A 136 -8.14 35.92 -75.89
N GLU A 137 -8.90 35.10 -76.61
CA GLU A 137 -9.02 33.67 -76.31
C GLU A 137 -7.74 32.89 -76.65
N GLU A 138 -7.11 33.22 -77.77
CA GLU A 138 -5.85 32.60 -78.21
C GLU A 138 -4.69 32.99 -77.29
N VAL A 139 -4.61 34.25 -76.88
CA VAL A 139 -3.64 34.73 -75.89
C VAL A 139 -3.86 34.05 -74.54
N ARG A 140 -5.13 33.94 -74.08
CA ARG A 140 -5.45 33.23 -72.83
C ARG A 140 -5.00 31.77 -72.89
N ARG A 141 -5.28 31.09 -74.00
CA ARG A 141 -4.88 29.69 -74.23
C ARG A 141 -3.35 29.54 -74.16
N GLN A 142 -2.61 30.43 -74.81
CA GLN A 142 -1.15 30.44 -74.80
C GLN A 142 -0.57 30.64 -73.40
N HIS A 143 -1.08 31.64 -72.65
CA HIS A 143 -0.65 31.89 -71.27
C HIS A 143 -1.00 30.73 -70.35
N MET A 144 -2.19 30.15 -70.49
CA MET A 144 -2.62 29.01 -69.70
C MET A 144 -1.72 27.80 -69.96
N GLU A 145 -1.48 27.46 -71.22
CA GLU A 145 -0.62 26.34 -71.60
C GLU A 145 0.81 26.52 -71.05
N ARG A 146 1.39 27.71 -71.23
CA ARG A 146 2.75 28.02 -70.74
C ARG A 146 2.86 27.97 -69.22
N CYS A 147 1.85 28.47 -68.50
CA CYS A 147 1.82 28.42 -67.03
C CYS A 147 1.62 26.98 -66.51
N CYS A 148 0.74 26.21 -67.16
CA CYS A 148 0.53 24.80 -66.81
C CYS A 148 1.79 23.97 -67.02
N VAL A 149 2.46 24.10 -68.17
CA VAL A 149 3.75 23.43 -68.45
C VAL A 149 4.80 23.84 -67.41
N PHE A 150 4.85 25.12 -67.04
CA PHE A 150 5.78 25.57 -66.01
C PHE A 150 5.52 24.92 -64.64
N LEU A 151 4.26 24.84 -64.20
CA LEU A 151 3.91 24.24 -62.90
C LEU A 151 4.05 22.72 -62.88
N SER A 152 3.67 22.03 -63.96
CA SER A 152 3.63 20.56 -64.01
C SER A 152 4.89 19.91 -64.56
N GLU A 153 5.46 20.44 -65.64
CA GLU A 153 6.59 19.81 -66.34
C GLU A 153 7.94 20.40 -65.89
N GLU A 154 8.03 21.74 -65.72
CA GLU A 154 9.29 22.38 -65.32
C GLU A 154 9.54 22.30 -63.81
N LEU A 155 8.53 22.59 -62.97
CA LEU A 155 8.67 22.55 -61.50
C LEU A 155 8.19 21.22 -60.88
N GLY A 156 7.35 20.45 -61.56
CA GLY A 156 6.86 19.17 -61.03
C GLY A 156 6.03 19.29 -59.75
N LEU A 157 5.38 20.44 -59.51
CA LEU A 157 4.66 20.71 -58.25
C LEU A 157 3.30 20.00 -58.21
N VAL A 158 2.60 20.04 -59.35
CA VAL A 158 1.20 19.62 -59.51
C VAL A 158 1.00 18.88 -60.83
N ASP A 159 0.01 17.99 -60.87
CA ASP A 159 -0.37 17.32 -62.12
C ASP A 159 -0.99 18.32 -63.11
N ARG A 160 -0.89 18.04 -64.41
CA ARG A 160 -1.43 18.92 -65.46
C ARG A 160 -2.93 19.23 -65.30
N ALA A 161 -3.69 18.29 -64.74
CA ALA A 161 -5.11 18.49 -64.41
C ALA A 161 -5.34 19.48 -63.26
N GLN A 162 -4.43 19.51 -62.28
CA GLN A 162 -4.48 20.41 -61.12
C GLN A 162 -3.79 21.76 -61.38
N ALA A 163 -2.93 21.84 -62.39
CA ALA A 163 -2.23 23.08 -62.76
C ALA A 163 -3.20 24.19 -63.19
N ALA A 164 -4.28 23.83 -63.90
CA ALA A 164 -5.31 24.80 -64.30
C ALA A 164 -5.99 25.47 -63.10
N ASP A 165 -6.18 24.74 -62.00
CA ASP A 165 -6.77 25.24 -60.73
C ASP A 165 -5.82 26.16 -59.94
N ARG A 166 -4.60 26.39 -60.44
CA ARG A 166 -3.57 27.25 -59.82
C ARG A 166 -3.25 28.50 -60.65
N VAL A 167 -3.80 28.61 -61.86
CA VAL A 167 -3.52 29.70 -62.80
C VAL A 167 -4.79 30.51 -63.03
N PHE A 168 -4.73 31.81 -62.76
CA PHE A 168 -5.89 32.71 -62.86
C PHE A 168 -5.60 33.94 -63.72
N PHE A 169 -6.63 34.46 -64.39
CA PHE A 169 -6.57 35.65 -65.25
C PHE A 169 -7.38 36.78 -64.63
N VAL A 170 -6.69 37.78 -64.06
CA VAL A 170 -7.32 38.74 -63.15
C VAL A 170 -6.95 40.18 -63.47
N SER A 171 -7.78 41.11 -62.99
CA SER A 171 -7.40 42.52 -62.88
C SER A 171 -7.48 42.95 -61.42
N ALA A 172 -6.32 42.98 -60.75
CA ALA A 172 -6.24 43.39 -59.36
C ALA A 172 -6.68 44.86 -59.15
N LYS A 173 -6.51 45.71 -60.18
CA LYS A 173 -6.92 47.12 -60.15
C LYS A 173 -8.44 47.26 -60.12
N GLU A 174 -9.15 46.53 -60.98
CA GLU A 174 -10.60 46.48 -60.98
C GLU A 174 -11.14 45.88 -59.68
N ALA A 175 -10.54 44.79 -59.21
CA ALA A 175 -10.92 44.14 -57.96
C ALA A 175 -10.80 45.08 -56.75
N LEU A 176 -9.69 45.82 -56.66
CA LEU A 176 -9.46 46.81 -55.61
C LEU A 176 -10.43 47.99 -55.71
N ALA A 177 -10.61 48.57 -56.90
CA ALA A 177 -11.50 49.71 -57.10
C ALA A 177 -12.94 49.38 -56.73
N ALA A 178 -13.44 48.22 -57.15
CA ALA A 178 -14.77 47.74 -56.80
C ALA A 178 -14.95 47.52 -55.30
N ARG A 179 -13.95 46.95 -54.60
CA ARG A 179 -13.99 46.77 -53.14
C ARG A 179 -13.97 48.10 -52.37
N ILE A 180 -13.19 49.07 -52.83
CA ILE A 180 -13.17 50.41 -52.24
C ILE A 180 -14.54 51.07 -52.38
N GLN A 181 -15.16 51.00 -53.56
CA GLN A 181 -16.51 51.53 -53.78
C GLN A 181 -17.56 50.81 -52.94
N LYS A 182 -17.51 49.47 -52.88
CA LYS A 182 -18.40 48.67 -52.03
C LYS A 182 -18.28 49.05 -50.55
N ALA A 183 -17.05 49.23 -50.05
CA ALA A 183 -16.79 49.65 -48.68
C ALA A 183 -17.32 51.06 -48.38
N GLN A 184 -17.42 51.91 -49.40
CA GLN A 184 -18.03 53.25 -49.34
C GLN A 184 -19.54 53.24 -49.58
N GLY A 185 -20.16 52.07 -49.77
CA GLY A 185 -21.60 51.93 -50.03
C GLY A 185 -22.02 52.25 -51.47
N MET A 186 -21.07 52.38 -52.39
CA MET A 186 -21.30 52.66 -53.81
C MET A 186 -21.39 51.37 -54.64
N PRO A 187 -22.04 51.39 -55.82
CA PRO A 187 -22.15 50.21 -56.68
C PRO A 187 -20.78 49.72 -57.17
N GLU A 188 -20.55 48.41 -57.11
CA GLU A 188 -19.28 47.77 -57.53
C GLU A 188 -18.94 47.98 -59.01
N ALA A 189 -19.95 48.29 -59.84
CA ALA A 189 -19.79 48.54 -61.27
C ALA A 189 -18.99 49.81 -61.59
N GLY A 190 -18.85 50.74 -60.65
CA GLY A 190 -18.03 51.95 -60.84
C GLY A 190 -16.52 51.68 -60.91
N GLY A 191 -16.08 50.45 -60.63
CA GLY A 191 -14.68 50.02 -60.67
C GLY A 191 -14.30 49.31 -61.96
N ALA A 192 -15.24 49.12 -62.90
CA ALA A 192 -15.00 48.47 -64.18
C ALA A 192 -14.16 49.36 -65.10
N LEU A 193 -13.06 48.82 -65.63
CA LEU A 193 -12.18 49.50 -66.57
C LEU A 193 -12.45 49.09 -68.02
N ALA A 194 -12.95 47.87 -68.22
CA ALA A 194 -13.29 47.36 -69.54
C ALA A 194 -14.47 46.37 -69.51
N GLU A 195 -14.99 46.04 -70.69
CA GLU A 195 -16.03 45.01 -70.84
C GLU A 195 -15.54 43.66 -70.29
N GLY A 196 -16.44 42.86 -69.71
CA GLY A 196 -16.08 41.58 -69.07
C GLY A 196 -15.62 41.66 -67.61
N PHE A 197 -15.77 42.82 -66.94
CA PHE A 197 -15.44 43.02 -65.51
C PHE A 197 -15.97 41.92 -64.59
N GLN A 198 -17.24 41.51 -64.75
CA GLN A 198 -17.86 40.48 -63.91
C GLN A 198 -17.14 39.12 -64.00
N GLY A 199 -16.68 38.74 -65.20
CA GLY A 199 -15.91 37.52 -65.41
C GLY A 199 -14.55 37.57 -64.71
N ARG A 200 -13.84 38.69 -64.81
CA ARG A 200 -12.55 38.90 -64.14
C ARG A 200 -12.68 38.96 -62.62
N MET A 201 -13.76 39.59 -62.12
CA MET A 201 -14.06 39.64 -60.70
C MET A 201 -14.38 38.24 -60.14
N PHE A 202 -15.17 37.45 -60.86
CA PHE A 202 -15.47 36.07 -60.47
C PHE A 202 -14.20 35.19 -60.45
N GLU A 203 -13.32 35.35 -61.44
CA GLU A 203 -12.03 34.66 -61.46
C GLU A 203 -11.17 35.02 -60.23
N PHE A 204 -11.13 36.30 -59.83
CA PHE A 204 -10.39 36.74 -58.65
C PHE A 204 -10.97 36.16 -57.35
N GLN A 205 -12.30 36.10 -57.23
CA GLN A 205 -12.97 35.45 -56.07
C GLN A 205 -12.71 33.94 -56.04
N ASN A 206 -12.64 33.28 -57.20
CA ASN A 206 -12.30 31.87 -57.27
C ASN A 206 -10.85 31.62 -56.83
N PHE A 207 -9.92 32.50 -57.23
CA PHE A 207 -8.55 32.48 -56.71
C PHE A 207 -8.54 32.58 -55.19
N GLU A 208 -9.20 33.57 -54.60
CA GLU A 208 -9.23 33.75 -53.14
C GLU A 208 -9.79 32.52 -52.43
N ARG A 209 -10.89 31.94 -52.92
CA ARG A 209 -11.47 30.72 -52.34
C ARG A 209 -10.47 29.56 -52.37
N ARG A 210 -9.84 29.31 -53.52
CA ARG A 210 -8.85 28.22 -53.65
C ARG A 210 -7.59 28.49 -52.85
N PHE A 211 -7.20 29.76 -52.71
CA PHE A 211 -6.10 30.19 -51.88
C PHE A 211 -6.38 29.91 -50.38
N GLU A 212 -7.57 30.30 -49.88
CA GLU A 212 -8.01 30.06 -48.50
C GLU A 212 -8.10 28.57 -48.15
N GLU A 213 -8.66 27.75 -49.04
CA GLU A 213 -8.71 26.30 -48.89
C GLU A 213 -7.30 25.69 -48.83
N CYS A 214 -6.39 26.17 -49.68
CA CYS A 214 -5.02 25.65 -49.74
C CYS A 214 -4.21 26.01 -48.49
N ILE A 215 -4.27 27.27 -48.04
CA ILE A 215 -3.48 27.73 -46.89
C ILE A 215 -3.99 27.12 -45.59
N SER A 216 -5.31 26.98 -45.40
CA SER A 216 -5.89 26.38 -44.20
C SER A 216 -5.51 24.91 -44.05
N GLN A 217 -5.56 24.12 -45.12
CA GLN A 217 -5.17 22.70 -45.06
C GLN A 217 -3.66 22.50 -44.93
N SER A 218 -2.87 23.27 -45.69
CA SER A 218 -1.43 23.14 -45.70
C SER A 218 -0.81 23.61 -44.38
N ALA A 219 -1.21 24.78 -43.88
CA ALA A 219 -0.64 25.37 -42.66
C ALA A 219 -0.93 24.52 -41.42
N VAL A 220 -2.13 23.93 -41.31
CA VAL A 220 -2.45 23.05 -40.17
C VAL A 220 -1.55 21.82 -40.17
N LYS A 221 -1.33 21.22 -41.35
CA LYS A 221 -0.48 20.04 -41.47
C LYS A 221 0.99 20.37 -41.18
N THR A 222 1.55 21.39 -41.83
CA THR A 222 2.97 21.74 -41.67
C THR A 222 3.30 22.20 -40.26
N LYS A 223 2.40 22.95 -39.60
CA LYS A 223 2.66 23.50 -38.26
C LYS A 223 2.39 22.50 -37.14
N PHE A 224 1.31 21.73 -37.19
CA PHE A 224 0.90 20.92 -36.03
C PHE A 224 1.28 19.43 -36.11
N GLU A 225 1.61 18.91 -37.30
CA GLU A 225 1.90 17.47 -37.46
C GLU A 225 3.12 17.06 -36.61
N GLN A 226 4.22 17.81 -36.67
CA GLN A 226 5.42 17.49 -35.89
C GLN A 226 5.18 17.58 -34.38
N HIS A 227 4.48 18.61 -33.91
CA HIS A 227 4.12 18.75 -32.50
C HIS A 227 3.21 17.62 -32.03
N THR A 228 2.26 17.20 -32.86
CA THR A 228 1.36 16.07 -32.57
C THR A 228 2.13 14.76 -32.48
N VAL A 229 3.06 14.51 -33.41
CA VAL A 229 3.92 13.31 -33.38
C VAL A 229 4.80 13.30 -32.13
N ARG A 230 5.42 14.44 -31.79
CA ARG A 230 6.25 14.56 -30.58
C ARG A 230 5.42 14.35 -29.31
N ALA A 231 4.22 14.92 -29.23
CA ALA A 231 3.33 14.72 -28.08
C ALA A 231 2.95 13.24 -27.91
N LYS A 232 2.66 12.54 -29.01
CA LYS A 232 2.39 11.09 -28.99
C LYS A 232 3.60 10.29 -28.49
N GLN A 233 4.81 10.62 -28.96
CA GLN A 233 6.04 9.97 -28.49
C GLN A 233 6.27 10.19 -26.99
N MET A 234 6.05 11.41 -26.50
CA MET A 234 6.18 11.71 -25.07
C MET A 234 5.16 10.95 -24.22
N ALA A 235 3.90 10.90 -24.66
CA ALA A 235 2.86 10.14 -23.97
C ALA A 235 3.19 8.65 -23.92
N GLU A 236 3.74 8.10 -25.01
CA GLU A 236 4.13 6.70 -25.10
C GLU A 236 5.32 6.37 -24.18
N GLU A 237 6.32 7.26 -24.06
CA GLU A 237 7.42 7.03 -23.13
C GLU A 237 6.97 7.10 -21.67
N VAL A 238 6.07 8.04 -21.33
CA VAL A 238 5.47 8.11 -19.99
C VAL A 238 4.68 6.83 -19.69
N ARG A 239 3.89 6.34 -20.65
CA ARG A 239 3.17 5.07 -20.53
C ARG A 239 4.13 3.92 -20.26
N ARG A 240 5.25 3.85 -21.00
CA ARG A 240 6.28 2.82 -20.83
C ARG A 240 6.93 2.86 -19.45
N ILE A 241 7.24 4.05 -18.93
CA ILE A 241 7.77 4.22 -17.56
C ILE A 241 6.76 3.71 -16.54
N MET A 242 5.48 4.06 -16.69
CA MET A 242 4.42 3.61 -15.79
C MET A 242 4.26 2.08 -15.80
N ASP A 243 4.34 1.46 -16.97
CA ASP A 243 4.31 -0.01 -17.10
C ASP A 243 5.51 -0.66 -16.39
N CYS A 244 6.72 -0.11 -16.56
CA CYS A 244 7.91 -0.62 -15.86
C CYS A 244 7.77 -0.51 -14.33
N VAL A 245 7.28 0.63 -13.83
CA VAL A 245 7.04 0.83 -12.38
C VAL A 245 5.98 -0.14 -11.87
N TYR A 246 4.90 -0.32 -12.62
CA TYR A 246 3.84 -1.26 -12.28
C TYR A 246 4.36 -2.70 -12.19
N MET A 247 5.12 -3.15 -13.20
CA MET A 247 5.70 -4.49 -13.22
C MET A 247 6.68 -4.71 -12.07
N ALA A 248 7.59 -3.76 -11.81
CA ALA A 248 8.53 -3.85 -10.70
C ALA A 248 7.81 -3.89 -9.33
N ALA A 249 6.77 -3.08 -9.14
CA ALA A 249 5.95 -3.11 -7.93
C ALA A 249 5.20 -4.43 -7.77
N GLN A 250 4.72 -5.01 -8.87
CA GLN A 250 4.00 -6.28 -8.86
C GLN A 250 4.94 -7.45 -8.56
N GLU A 251 6.13 -7.48 -9.14
CA GLU A 251 7.18 -8.46 -8.81
C GLU A 251 7.58 -8.38 -7.34
N GLN A 252 7.82 -7.16 -6.83
CA GLN A 252 8.13 -6.96 -5.41
C GLN A 252 7.00 -7.44 -4.50
N ARG A 253 5.74 -7.19 -4.89
CA ARG A 253 4.57 -7.67 -4.15
C ARG A 253 4.53 -9.19 -4.10
N LEU A 254 4.76 -9.87 -5.23
CA LEU A 254 4.78 -11.33 -5.28
C LEU A 254 5.89 -11.89 -4.39
N TYR A 255 7.10 -11.35 -4.48
CA TYR A 255 8.22 -11.72 -3.63
C TYR A 255 7.90 -11.56 -2.13
N CYS A 256 7.26 -10.45 -1.74
CA CYS A 256 6.84 -10.24 -0.35
C CYS A 256 5.75 -11.23 0.10
N LEU A 257 4.85 -11.66 -0.78
CA LEU A 257 3.84 -12.66 -0.47
C LEU A 257 4.46 -14.04 -0.25
N GLU A 258 5.36 -14.47 -1.14
CA GLU A 258 6.11 -15.72 -1.00
C GLU A 258 6.91 -15.74 0.30
N LEU A 259 7.66 -14.67 0.59
CA LEU A 259 8.40 -14.55 1.85
C LEU A 259 7.48 -14.59 3.07
N ARG A 260 6.27 -14.02 2.98
CA ARG A 260 5.30 -14.09 4.08
C ARG A 260 4.80 -15.52 4.28
N GLU A 261 4.52 -16.24 3.21
CA GLU A 261 4.09 -17.63 3.26
C GLU A 261 5.19 -18.52 3.86
N ASP A 262 6.44 -18.40 3.42
CA ASP A 262 7.59 -19.12 4.00
C ASP A 262 7.73 -18.88 5.51
N ARG A 263 7.54 -17.63 5.95
CA ARG A 263 7.60 -17.27 7.38
C ARG A 263 6.42 -17.85 8.14
N GLN A 264 5.23 -17.84 7.55
CA GLN A 264 4.03 -18.41 8.14
C GLN A 264 4.16 -19.93 8.31
N GLU A 265 4.68 -20.63 7.30
CA GLU A 265 4.96 -22.07 7.37
C GLU A 265 5.99 -22.39 8.45
N ARG A 266 7.08 -21.62 8.50
CA ARG A 266 8.12 -21.78 9.54
C ARG A 266 7.56 -21.55 10.94
N LEU A 267 6.71 -20.53 11.12
CA LEU A 267 6.04 -20.29 12.41
C LEU A 267 5.14 -21.47 12.77
N GLY A 268 4.33 -21.96 11.83
CA GLY A 268 3.50 -23.13 12.04
C GLY A 268 4.29 -24.40 12.38
N PHE A 269 5.49 -24.56 11.82
CA PHE A 269 6.40 -25.64 12.19
C PHE A 269 6.92 -25.48 13.62
N ILE A 270 7.41 -24.29 14.00
CA ILE A 270 7.94 -24.02 15.35
C ILE A 270 6.84 -24.21 16.40
N ASP A 271 5.63 -23.72 16.14
CA ASP A 271 4.49 -23.84 17.05
C ASP A 271 4.16 -25.32 17.35
N LYS A 272 4.07 -26.15 16.30
CA LYS A 272 3.89 -27.60 16.43
C LYS A 272 5.03 -28.27 17.22
N GLN A 273 6.28 -27.86 16.99
CA GLN A 273 7.42 -28.40 17.74
C GLN A 273 7.40 -27.98 19.21
N LEU A 274 7.00 -26.74 19.51
CA LEU A 274 6.83 -26.25 20.87
C LEU A 274 5.71 -26.98 21.60
N ASP A 275 4.60 -27.27 20.93
CA ASP A 275 3.50 -28.07 21.48
C ASP A 275 3.95 -29.48 21.86
N LEU A 276 4.70 -30.14 20.97
CA LEU A 276 5.26 -31.47 21.22
C LEU A 276 6.25 -31.46 22.39
N LEU A 277 7.18 -30.49 22.44
CA LEU A 277 8.13 -30.35 23.55
C LEU A 277 7.40 -30.03 24.86
N SER A 278 6.42 -29.12 24.84
CA SER A 278 5.60 -28.77 26.00
C SER A 278 4.87 -29.99 26.55
N HIS A 279 4.29 -30.83 25.68
CA HIS A 279 3.66 -32.07 26.09
C HIS A 279 4.67 -33.06 26.69
N ASN A 280 5.82 -33.25 26.02
CA ASN A 280 6.88 -34.15 26.50
C ASN A 280 7.40 -33.74 27.88
N TYR A 281 7.73 -32.46 28.07
CA TYR A 281 8.25 -31.98 29.35
C TYR A 281 7.19 -31.95 30.45
N LYS A 282 5.91 -31.70 30.14
CA LYS A 282 4.82 -31.89 31.11
C LYS A 282 4.74 -33.33 31.60
N GLN A 283 4.90 -34.31 30.71
CA GLN A 283 4.92 -35.73 31.10
C GLN A 283 6.15 -36.04 31.96
N LYS A 284 7.34 -35.55 31.59
CA LYS A 284 8.57 -35.75 32.36
C LYS A 284 8.53 -35.12 33.74
N ILE A 285 7.96 -33.92 33.87
CA ILE A 285 7.76 -33.26 35.17
C ILE A 285 6.85 -34.11 36.07
N LYS A 286 5.76 -34.70 35.52
CA LYS A 286 4.90 -35.62 36.27
C LYS A 286 5.67 -36.86 36.74
N GLN A 287 6.41 -37.51 35.85
CA GLN A 287 7.23 -38.68 36.19
C GLN A 287 8.28 -38.35 37.25
N LEU A 288 8.94 -37.19 37.15
CA LEU A 288 9.89 -36.75 38.17
C LEU A 288 9.21 -36.50 39.51
N THR A 289 8.02 -35.90 39.51
CA THR A 289 7.25 -35.65 40.73
C THR A 289 6.88 -36.98 41.41
N GLU A 290 6.38 -37.95 40.65
CA GLU A 290 6.06 -39.30 41.13
C GLU A 290 7.30 -40.02 41.70
N GLU A 291 8.46 -39.88 41.04
CA GLU A 291 9.71 -40.46 41.50
C GLU A 291 10.23 -39.79 42.79
N VAL A 292 10.11 -38.46 42.90
CA VAL A 292 10.46 -37.72 44.13
C VAL A 292 9.55 -38.14 45.28
N GLU A 293 8.24 -38.23 45.06
CA GLU A 293 7.27 -38.71 46.06
C GLU A 293 7.61 -40.13 46.53
N ARG A 294 7.94 -41.02 45.60
CA ARG A 294 8.37 -42.39 45.90
C ARG A 294 9.66 -42.42 46.72
N GLN A 295 10.65 -41.60 46.37
CA GLN A 295 11.93 -41.49 47.09
C GLN A 295 11.73 -40.98 48.52
N VAL A 296 10.95 -39.90 48.70
CA VAL A 296 10.66 -39.32 50.01
C VAL A 296 9.86 -40.30 50.87
N SER A 297 8.85 -40.97 50.31
CA SER A 297 8.06 -41.99 51.02
C SER A 297 8.91 -43.17 51.50
N ASN A 298 9.80 -43.68 50.65
CA ASN A 298 10.72 -44.76 51.03
C ASN A 298 11.72 -44.34 52.12
N ALA A 299 12.30 -43.14 51.99
CA ALA A 299 13.21 -42.59 52.99
C ALA A 299 12.49 -42.37 54.33
N MET A 300 11.26 -41.86 54.30
CA MET A 300 10.43 -41.68 55.49
C MET A 300 10.10 -43.02 56.16
N ALA A 301 9.75 -44.05 55.37
CA ALA A 301 9.49 -45.39 55.91
C ALA A 301 10.73 -46.01 56.58
N GLU A 302 11.93 -45.77 56.04
CA GLU A 302 13.17 -46.22 56.68
C GLU A 302 13.48 -45.44 57.96
N GLU A 303 13.30 -44.13 57.97
CA GLU A 303 13.56 -43.31 59.16
C GLU A 303 12.55 -43.58 60.28
N ILE A 304 11.27 -43.86 59.96
CA ILE A 304 10.28 -44.32 60.95
C ILE A 304 10.74 -45.63 61.60
N ARG A 305 11.32 -46.57 60.84
CA ARG A 305 11.86 -47.81 61.41
C ARG A 305 13.09 -47.58 62.29
N ARG A 306 13.81 -46.47 62.11
CA ARG A 306 14.98 -46.07 62.90
C ARG A 306 14.66 -45.02 63.96
N LEU A 307 13.38 -44.73 64.18
CA LEU A 307 12.93 -43.71 65.13
C LEU A 307 13.48 -43.97 66.55
N SER A 308 13.68 -45.23 66.94
CA SER A 308 14.28 -45.58 68.23
C SER A 308 15.65 -44.93 68.45
N VAL A 309 16.47 -44.80 67.40
CA VAL A 309 17.80 -44.18 67.50
C VAL A 309 17.68 -42.68 67.80
N LEU A 310 16.74 -41.99 67.14
CA LEU A 310 16.46 -40.56 67.39
C LEU A 310 15.86 -40.32 68.78
N VAL A 311 15.08 -41.27 69.30
CA VAL A 311 14.51 -41.20 70.65
C VAL A 311 15.57 -41.47 71.72
N ASP A 312 16.48 -42.41 71.47
CA ASP A 312 17.59 -42.74 72.39
C ASP A 312 18.61 -41.59 72.51
N ASP A 313 18.78 -40.79 71.44
CA ASP A 313 19.64 -39.60 71.42
C ASP A 313 19.04 -38.39 72.19
N PHE A 314 17.78 -38.48 72.62
CA PHE A 314 17.09 -37.40 73.34
C PHE A 314 17.49 -37.37 74.82
N GLN A 315 18.23 -36.33 75.22
CA GLN A 315 18.71 -36.17 76.60
C GLN A 315 17.96 -35.04 77.31
N LEU A 316 16.90 -35.38 78.02
CA LEU A 316 16.15 -34.49 78.92
C LEU A 316 15.74 -35.24 80.19
N ASP A 317 15.86 -34.57 81.34
CA ASP A 317 15.51 -35.17 82.63
C ASP A 317 13.99 -35.38 82.74
N PHE A 318 13.58 -36.62 82.99
CA PHE A 318 12.17 -36.97 83.12
C PHE A 318 11.64 -36.63 84.52
N HIS A 319 10.49 -35.95 84.58
CA HIS A 319 9.81 -35.67 85.84
C HIS A 319 8.31 -35.98 85.76
N PRO A 320 7.72 -36.72 86.70
CA PRO A 320 6.34 -37.22 86.65
C PRO A 320 5.24 -36.15 86.87
N SER A 321 5.56 -34.86 86.78
CA SER A 321 4.58 -33.78 86.97
C SER A 321 3.77 -33.57 85.68
N PRO A 322 2.43 -33.44 85.74
CA PRO A 322 1.58 -33.33 84.55
C PRO A 322 1.91 -32.11 83.66
N VAL A 323 2.41 -31.03 84.27
CA VAL A 323 2.86 -29.83 83.53
C VAL A 323 4.20 -30.08 82.84
N VAL A 324 5.11 -30.81 83.49
CA VAL A 324 6.45 -31.12 82.95
C VAL A 324 6.38 -32.16 81.85
N ILE A 325 5.48 -33.14 81.97
CA ILE A 325 5.20 -34.15 80.92
C ILE A 325 4.76 -33.47 79.61
N LYS A 326 3.90 -32.45 79.68
CA LYS A 326 3.45 -31.74 78.47
C LYS A 326 4.61 -30.99 77.77
N VAL A 327 5.50 -30.37 78.55
CA VAL A 327 6.70 -29.69 78.02
C VAL A 327 7.68 -30.71 77.45
N TYR A 328 7.91 -31.83 78.14
CA TYR A 328 8.78 -32.92 77.70
C TYR A 328 8.30 -33.52 76.36
N LYS A 329 6.99 -33.76 76.20
CA LYS A 329 6.42 -34.22 74.93
C LYS A 329 6.60 -33.23 73.80
N ASN A 330 6.35 -31.94 74.04
CA ASN A 330 6.51 -30.92 73.02
C ASN A 330 7.97 -30.85 72.56
N GLU A 331 8.91 -30.98 73.49
CA GLU A 331 10.34 -30.94 73.19
C GLU A 331 10.83 -32.23 72.50
N LEU A 332 10.28 -33.38 72.87
CA LEU A 332 10.51 -34.65 72.17
C LEU A 332 9.95 -34.64 70.75
N HIS A 333 8.73 -34.13 70.56
CA HIS A 333 8.13 -33.98 69.23
C HIS A 333 8.96 -33.03 68.37
N ARG A 334 9.43 -31.92 68.92
CA ARG A 334 10.32 -30.97 68.23
C ARG A 334 11.66 -31.64 67.85
N HIS A 335 12.26 -32.41 68.75
CA HIS A 335 13.50 -33.12 68.49
C HIS A 335 13.34 -34.18 67.38
N ILE A 336 12.26 -34.97 67.43
CA ILE A 336 11.94 -35.96 66.40
C ILE A 336 11.65 -35.29 65.06
N GLU A 337 10.88 -34.20 65.05
CA GLU A 337 10.55 -33.43 63.84
C GLU A 337 11.80 -32.85 63.17
N GLU A 338 12.69 -32.22 63.95
CA GLU A 338 13.96 -31.67 63.45
C GLU A 338 14.93 -32.77 63.00
N GLY A 339 15.02 -33.88 63.75
CA GLY A 339 15.88 -35.02 63.41
C GLY A 339 15.43 -35.73 62.14
N LEU A 340 14.13 -36.02 62.04
CA LEU A 340 13.53 -36.65 60.85
C LEU A 340 13.64 -35.74 59.62
N GLY A 341 13.38 -34.44 59.77
CA GLY A 341 13.54 -33.46 58.71
C GLY A 341 14.98 -33.34 58.20
N ARG A 342 15.98 -33.34 59.09
CA ARG A 342 17.41 -33.33 58.72
C ARG A 342 17.82 -34.60 57.99
N ASN A 343 17.48 -35.78 58.52
CA ASN A 343 17.85 -37.06 57.91
C ASN A 343 17.21 -37.24 56.52
N LEU A 344 15.95 -36.85 56.36
CA LEU A 344 15.27 -36.86 55.05
C LEU A 344 15.94 -35.90 54.06
N SER A 345 16.29 -34.70 54.52
CA SER A 345 16.99 -33.72 53.70
C SER A 345 18.35 -34.23 53.24
N GLU A 346 19.17 -34.79 54.12
CA GLU A 346 20.49 -35.32 53.75
C GLU A 346 20.40 -36.47 52.75
N ARG A 347 19.42 -37.38 52.91
CA ARG A 347 19.29 -38.56 52.04
C ARG A 347 18.68 -38.26 50.68
N CYS A 348 17.71 -37.36 50.61
CA CYS A 348 16.94 -37.14 49.38
C CYS A 348 17.41 -35.90 48.59
N SER A 349 17.96 -34.86 49.25
CA SER A 349 18.28 -33.59 48.57
C SER A 349 19.24 -33.73 47.39
N ALA A 350 20.32 -34.51 47.53
CA ALA A 350 21.32 -34.69 46.48
C ALA A 350 20.75 -35.40 45.23
N SER A 351 19.95 -36.45 45.44
CA SER A 351 19.28 -37.20 44.35
C SER A 351 18.27 -36.33 43.61
N VAL A 352 17.38 -35.66 44.36
CA VAL A 352 16.33 -34.80 43.78
C VAL A 352 16.94 -33.62 43.01
N THR A 353 17.98 -32.99 43.57
CA THR A 353 18.68 -31.87 42.92
C THR A 353 19.34 -32.31 41.61
N THR A 354 19.98 -33.49 41.59
CA THR A 354 20.63 -34.02 40.38
C THR A 354 19.62 -34.32 39.28
N SER A 355 18.49 -34.96 39.63
CA SER A 355 17.42 -35.26 38.67
C SER A 355 16.77 -33.99 38.10
N LEU A 356 16.58 -32.95 38.93
CA LEU A 356 16.07 -31.65 38.48
C LEU A 356 17.05 -30.95 37.54
N GLN A 357 18.34 -30.94 37.86
CA GLN A 357 19.37 -30.35 37.01
C GLN A 357 19.46 -31.05 35.66
N ALA A 358 19.41 -32.39 35.65
CA ALA A 358 19.39 -33.17 34.41
C ALA A 358 18.18 -32.83 33.53
N MET A 359 16.98 -32.75 34.13
CA MET A 359 15.76 -32.40 33.42
C MET A 359 15.80 -30.95 32.88
N GLN A 360 16.36 -30.01 33.65
CA GLN A 360 16.54 -28.62 33.23
C GLN A 360 17.50 -28.50 32.04
N GLN A 361 18.61 -29.25 32.07
CA GLN A 361 19.58 -29.28 30.96
C GLN A 361 18.94 -29.85 29.69
N GLU A 362 18.18 -30.94 29.81
CA GLU A 362 17.48 -31.55 28.68
C GLU A 362 16.40 -30.62 28.10
N MET A 363 15.69 -29.86 28.94
CA MET A 363 14.75 -28.82 28.50
C MET A 363 15.43 -27.73 27.68
N MET A 364 16.59 -27.28 28.12
CA MET A 364 17.37 -26.25 27.42
C MET A 364 17.90 -26.75 26.07
N GLU A 365 18.37 -27.99 26.01
CA GLU A 365 18.88 -28.61 24.78
C GLU A 365 17.76 -28.83 23.75
N GLY A 366 16.57 -29.26 24.18
CA GLY A 366 15.42 -29.43 23.27
C GLY A 366 14.87 -28.12 22.72
N LEU A 367 14.96 -27.01 23.47
CA LEU A 367 14.52 -25.69 23.02
C LEU A 367 15.53 -24.99 22.08
N SER A 368 16.83 -25.27 22.24
CA SER A 368 17.91 -24.68 21.44
C SER A 368 17.66 -24.72 19.91
N PRO A 369 17.32 -25.87 19.27
CA PRO A 369 17.10 -25.95 17.84
C PRO A 369 15.81 -25.26 17.34
N LEU A 370 14.98 -24.69 18.20
CA LEU A 370 13.80 -23.91 17.82
C LEU A 370 14.04 -22.40 17.86
N LEU A 371 15.04 -21.94 18.61
CA LEU A 371 15.33 -20.50 18.77
C LEU A 371 15.82 -19.85 17.48
N PRO A 372 15.75 -18.53 17.29
CA PRO A 372 16.43 -17.86 16.19
C PRO A 372 17.94 -18.12 16.19
N PRO A 373 18.63 -18.22 15.04
CA PRO A 373 20.08 -18.46 14.97
C PRO A 373 20.90 -17.39 15.73
N SER A 374 20.39 -16.17 15.83
CA SER A 374 20.95 -15.09 16.66
C SER A 374 20.98 -15.39 18.16
N LEU A 375 20.16 -16.32 18.62
CA LEU A 375 20.05 -16.76 20.02
C LEU A 375 20.62 -18.17 20.24
N ARG A 376 20.96 -18.92 19.17
CA ARG A 376 21.42 -20.33 19.25
C ARG A 376 22.91 -20.48 19.58
N ALA A 377 23.76 -19.54 19.21
CA ALA A 377 25.20 -19.68 19.42
C ALA A 377 25.89 -18.33 19.63
N GLY A 378 26.68 -18.22 20.70
CA GLY A 378 27.92 -17.47 20.63
C GLY A 378 28.78 -18.15 19.56
N GLY A 379 28.79 -17.59 18.35
CA GLY A 379 29.68 -18.04 17.28
C GLY A 379 31.15 -17.74 17.61
N PRO A 380 32.10 -18.37 16.90
CA PRO A 380 33.53 -18.17 17.12
C PRO A 380 33.90 -16.71 16.78
N GLY A 381 34.00 -15.86 17.81
CA GLY A 381 34.47 -14.47 17.71
C GLY A 381 33.47 -13.36 18.09
N GLY A 382 32.22 -13.67 18.44
CA GLY A 382 31.26 -12.67 18.93
C GLY A 382 31.02 -12.76 20.44
N PRO A 383 30.76 -11.65 21.16
CA PRO A 383 30.43 -11.71 22.58
C PRO A 383 29.18 -12.58 22.74
N ALA A 384 29.25 -13.57 23.62
CA ALA A 384 28.16 -14.50 23.87
C ALA A 384 26.87 -13.72 24.17
N GLY A 385 25.93 -13.73 23.23
CA GLY A 385 24.58 -13.24 23.47
C GLY A 385 24.00 -13.96 24.69
N PRO A 386 23.09 -13.32 25.44
CA PRO A 386 22.59 -13.89 26.68
C PRO A 386 21.88 -15.20 26.35
N ARG A 387 22.54 -16.33 26.67
CA ARG A 387 21.82 -17.58 26.88
C ARG A 387 20.67 -17.23 27.82
N PRO A 388 19.44 -17.74 27.61
CA PRO A 388 18.41 -17.64 28.61
C PRO A 388 19.02 -18.21 29.90
N ARG A 389 19.44 -17.33 30.81
CA ARG A 389 19.87 -17.71 32.13
C ARG A 389 18.57 -18.05 32.82
N VAL A 390 18.10 -19.28 32.61
CA VAL A 390 17.24 -19.91 33.60
C VAL A 390 18.12 -19.87 34.85
N ALA A 391 17.83 -18.94 35.74
CA ALA A 391 18.51 -18.87 37.02
C ALA A 391 18.48 -20.30 37.55
N ALA A 392 19.66 -20.88 37.82
CA ALA A 392 19.73 -22.14 38.52
C ALA A 392 19.17 -21.85 39.92
N SER A 393 17.85 -21.83 40.04
CA SER A 393 17.19 -21.71 41.33
C SER A 393 17.60 -22.96 42.06
N THR A 394 18.42 -22.77 43.10
CA THR A 394 18.79 -23.83 44.02
C THR A 394 17.48 -24.31 44.62
N PHE A 395 16.99 -25.45 44.13
CA PHE A 395 15.74 -26.02 44.61
C PHE A 395 15.99 -26.48 46.05
N ALA A 396 15.50 -25.71 47.02
CA ALA A 396 15.62 -26.03 48.42
C ALA A 396 14.41 -26.89 48.82
N LEU A 397 14.64 -28.17 49.13
CA LEU A 397 13.60 -29.02 49.70
C LEU A 397 13.36 -28.63 51.15
N SER A 398 12.12 -28.30 51.49
CA SER A 398 11.66 -28.13 52.88
C SER A 398 10.73 -29.28 53.23
N TYR A 399 11.04 -30.00 54.31
CA TYR A 399 10.17 -31.02 54.87
C TYR A 399 9.39 -30.42 56.04
N ASP A 400 8.07 -30.37 55.94
CA ASP A 400 7.19 -29.98 57.03
C ASP A 400 6.55 -31.24 57.62
N LEU A 401 6.94 -31.59 58.84
CA LEU A 401 6.58 -32.85 59.50
C LEU A 401 5.86 -32.53 60.81
N ASN A 402 4.54 -32.42 60.77
CA ASN A 402 3.77 -32.01 61.96
C ASN A 402 3.64 -33.17 62.99
N CYS A 403 4.72 -33.47 63.71
CA CYS A 403 4.80 -34.59 64.66
C CYS A 403 3.75 -34.49 65.78
N HIS A 404 3.33 -33.27 66.14
CA HIS A 404 2.26 -33.05 67.11
C HIS A 404 0.92 -33.65 66.67
N LYS A 405 0.60 -33.64 65.37
CA LYS A 405 -0.62 -34.25 64.82
C LYS A 405 -0.45 -35.75 64.60
N LEU A 406 0.74 -36.17 64.16
CA LEU A 406 1.06 -37.59 63.93
C LEU A 406 1.05 -38.41 65.23
N CYS A 407 1.42 -37.79 66.36
CA CYS A 407 1.46 -38.42 67.67
C CYS A 407 0.22 -38.10 68.54
N ALA A 408 -0.86 -37.55 67.98
CA ALA A 408 -2.04 -37.14 68.75
C ALA A 408 -2.77 -38.32 69.43
N ASP A 409 -2.70 -39.51 68.83
CA ASP A 409 -3.30 -40.75 69.34
C ASP A 409 -2.36 -41.53 70.29
N PHE A 410 -1.14 -41.03 70.51
CA PHE A 410 -0.17 -41.67 71.38
C PHE A 410 -0.56 -41.46 72.85
N GLN A 411 -0.78 -42.57 73.56
CA GLN A 411 -1.02 -42.58 75.01
C GLN A 411 0.20 -43.15 75.72
N GLU A 412 0.81 -42.37 76.60
CA GLU A 412 1.94 -42.85 77.39
C GLU A 412 1.45 -43.73 78.53
N ASP A 413 2.06 -44.91 78.65
CA ASP A 413 1.97 -45.70 79.86
C ASP A 413 3.12 -45.29 80.80
N ILE A 414 2.85 -44.30 81.65
CA ILE A 414 3.80 -43.78 82.66
C ILE A 414 3.62 -44.55 83.99
N GLU A 415 2.68 -45.50 84.06
CA GLU A 415 2.53 -46.33 85.25
C GLU A 415 3.71 -47.30 85.33
N PHE A 416 4.43 -47.24 86.44
CA PHE A 416 5.47 -48.21 86.75
C PHE A 416 4.83 -49.58 86.96
N HIS A 417 4.84 -50.39 85.91
CA HIS A 417 4.42 -51.77 85.97
C HIS A 417 5.55 -52.63 86.52
N PHE A 418 5.55 -52.87 87.83
CA PHE A 418 6.43 -53.89 88.39
C PHE A 418 6.03 -55.24 87.80
N SER A 419 6.89 -55.83 86.97
CA SER A 419 6.66 -57.09 86.25
C SER A 419 6.41 -58.30 87.17
N LEU A 420 6.59 -58.12 88.49
CA LEU A 420 6.34 -59.10 89.56
C LEU A 420 5.27 -58.64 90.60
N GLY A 421 4.50 -57.59 90.32
CA GLY A 421 3.42 -57.12 91.20
C GLY A 421 2.17 -58.00 91.09
N TRP A 422 1.50 -58.29 92.22
CA TRP A 422 0.29 -59.13 92.29
C TRP A 422 -0.83 -58.70 91.31
N SER A 423 -0.94 -57.40 91.00
CA SER A 423 -1.91 -56.84 90.04
C SER A 423 -1.64 -57.23 88.58
N MET A 424 -0.38 -57.43 88.18
CA MET A 424 0.00 -57.88 86.83
C MET A 424 -0.10 -59.40 86.65
N LEU A 425 0.11 -60.18 87.73
CA LEU A 425 -0.11 -61.63 87.71
C LEU A 425 -1.60 -61.96 87.55
N VAL A 426 -2.48 -61.19 88.21
CA VAL A 426 -3.94 -61.28 88.06
C VAL A 426 -4.40 -60.77 86.69
N LYS A 427 -3.81 -59.69 86.15
CA LYS A 427 -4.10 -59.22 84.77
C LYS A 427 -3.70 -60.25 83.69
N ARG A 428 -2.62 -61.01 83.90
CA ARG A 428 -2.12 -62.02 82.93
C ARG A 428 -2.88 -63.36 82.97
N PHE A 429 -3.49 -63.72 84.10
CA PHE A 429 -4.31 -64.93 84.23
C PHE A 429 -5.83 -64.73 84.09
N LEU A 430 -6.38 -63.53 84.37
CA LEU A 430 -7.84 -63.27 84.30
C LEU A 430 -8.27 -62.19 83.29
N GLY A 431 -7.33 -61.55 82.59
CA GLY A 431 -7.60 -60.52 81.59
C GLY A 431 -8.18 -59.20 82.16
N PRO A 432 -8.22 -58.12 81.35
CA PRO A 432 -8.45 -56.75 81.85
C PRO A 432 -9.83 -56.50 82.47
N LYS A 433 -10.82 -57.34 82.19
CA LYS A 433 -12.21 -57.15 82.65
C LYS A 433 -12.51 -57.77 84.02
N GLY A 434 -11.64 -58.65 84.54
CA GLY A 434 -11.83 -59.33 85.84
C GLY A 434 -11.28 -58.55 87.05
N THR A 435 -10.24 -57.74 86.85
CA THR A 435 -9.51 -57.07 87.94
C THR A 435 -10.35 -56.00 88.65
N ARG A 436 -11.29 -55.36 87.94
CA ARG A 436 -12.18 -54.34 88.53
C ARG A 436 -13.24 -54.96 89.46
N ARG A 437 -13.66 -56.21 89.25
CA ARG A 437 -14.64 -56.91 90.11
C ARG A 437 -14.02 -57.52 91.37
N ALA A 438 -12.75 -57.89 91.33
CA ALA A 438 -12.06 -58.49 92.49
C ALA A 438 -11.66 -57.46 93.57
N LEU A 439 -11.52 -56.18 93.20
CA LEU A 439 -11.09 -55.10 94.10
C LEU A 439 -12.25 -54.28 94.72
N LEU A 440 -13.50 -54.52 94.31
CA LEU A 440 -14.70 -53.78 94.77
C LEU A 440 -15.52 -54.52 95.84
N GLY A 441 -14.98 -55.60 96.41
CA GLY A 441 -15.64 -56.36 97.46
C GLY A 441 -15.40 -55.79 98.86
N TYR A 442 -15.79 -54.54 99.15
CA TYR A 442 -16.03 -54.06 100.53
C TYR A 442 -16.93 -52.80 100.52
N SER A 443 -18.08 -52.90 101.22
CA SER A 443 -19.00 -51.84 101.72
C SER A 443 -20.15 -51.27 100.84
N GLU A 444 -21.27 -52.02 100.84
CA GLU A 444 -22.68 -51.71 101.22
C GLU A 444 -23.34 -50.28 101.25
N GLN A 445 -24.62 -50.26 100.76
CA GLN A 445 -25.83 -49.43 101.12
C GLN A 445 -26.35 -48.20 100.27
N VAL A 446 -27.11 -48.47 99.16
CA VAL A 446 -28.58 -48.22 98.81
C VAL A 446 -29.28 -46.83 99.10
N PRO A 447 -30.37 -46.30 98.41
CA PRO A 447 -31.36 -46.82 97.40
C PRO A 447 -31.86 -45.97 96.16
N ARG A 448 -32.30 -46.68 95.07
CA ARG A 448 -33.55 -46.69 94.17
C ARG A 448 -34.46 -45.44 93.89
N PRO A 449 -35.48 -45.45 92.95
CA PRO A 449 -36.01 -46.44 91.94
C PRO A 449 -36.38 -45.88 90.50
N LEU A 450 -36.40 -46.60 89.34
CA LEU A 450 -37.42 -47.47 88.61
C LEU A 450 -38.79 -46.81 88.25
N PRO A 451 -39.65 -47.26 87.27
CA PRO A 451 -39.50 -48.14 86.05
C PRO A 451 -40.47 -47.93 84.80
N LEU A 452 -40.16 -48.64 83.69
CA LEU A 452 -40.97 -49.53 82.76
C LEU A 452 -42.26 -49.14 81.96
N THR A 453 -42.31 -49.72 80.74
CA THR A 453 -43.29 -49.80 79.62
C THR A 453 -44.66 -50.47 79.92
N PRO A 454 -45.73 -50.33 79.07
CA PRO A 454 -46.14 -51.44 78.13
C PRO A 454 -46.99 -51.10 76.85
N ALA A 455 -46.99 -52.07 75.90
CA ALA A 455 -47.99 -52.64 74.95
C ALA A 455 -49.21 -51.91 74.28
N ASN A 456 -49.56 -52.38 73.06
CA ASN A 456 -50.60 -51.99 72.07
C ASN A 456 -51.93 -52.80 72.23
N PRO A 457 -53.15 -52.34 71.82
CA PRO A 457 -53.77 -52.72 70.50
C PRO A 457 -54.90 -51.80 69.89
N GLY A 458 -55.03 -51.75 68.55
CA GLY A 458 -56.27 -51.84 67.69
C GLY A 458 -57.41 -50.77 67.63
N LEU A 459 -57.42 -49.95 66.54
CA LEU A 459 -58.52 -49.43 65.62
C LEU A 459 -59.89 -48.87 66.12
N PRO A 460 -60.68 -48.09 65.32
CA PRO A 460 -60.40 -47.15 64.20
C PRO A 460 -61.15 -45.78 64.25
N ALA A 461 -60.67 -44.75 63.52
CA ALA A 461 -61.48 -43.80 62.69
C ALA A 461 -60.59 -42.72 62.00
N LEU A 462 -60.76 -42.57 60.68
CA LEU A 462 -60.19 -41.56 59.75
C LEU A 462 -60.93 -40.20 59.84
N PRO A 463 -60.59 -39.14 59.04
CA PRO A 463 -59.30 -38.66 58.53
C PRO A 463 -59.12 -37.12 58.61
N GLN A 464 -57.89 -36.60 58.45
CA GLN A 464 -57.47 -35.75 57.32
C GLN A 464 -56.14 -35.02 57.60
N GLY A 465 -55.24 -35.08 56.61
CA GLY A 465 -54.28 -34.02 56.31
C GLY A 465 -52.84 -34.23 56.78
N GLY A 466 -51.99 -34.76 55.88
CA GLY A 466 -50.56 -34.41 55.86
C GLY A 466 -49.57 -35.40 56.48
N ALA A 467 -49.49 -36.60 55.90
CA ALA A 467 -48.34 -37.51 55.98
C ALA A 467 -47.08 -36.89 55.34
N LEU A 468 -45.82 -37.21 55.66
CA LEU A 468 -45.18 -38.09 56.67
C LEU A 468 -43.65 -37.82 56.59
N THR A 469 -43.02 -37.65 57.76
CA THR A 469 -41.76 -38.24 58.30
C THR A 469 -40.54 -38.42 57.39
N GLN A 470 -39.37 -37.86 57.72
CA GLN A 470 -38.47 -38.11 58.89
C GLN A 470 -37.49 -39.28 58.64
N GLU A 471 -36.22 -38.89 58.64
CA GLU A 471 -35.01 -39.55 59.18
C GLU A 471 -35.13 -41.02 59.59
N GLU A 472 -34.17 -41.84 59.17
CA GLU A 472 -33.06 -42.26 60.04
C GLU A 472 -32.21 -43.37 59.41
N LEU A 473 -30.90 -43.34 59.75
CA LEU A 473 -29.98 -44.47 59.83
C LEU A 473 -29.61 -45.21 58.50
N MET A 474 -28.40 -45.69 58.24
CA MET A 474 -27.15 -45.78 58.99
C MET A 474 -26.07 -46.24 57.98
N VAL A 475 -24.87 -45.70 58.10
CA VAL A 475 -23.56 -46.38 58.05
C VAL A 475 -23.32 -47.54 57.05
N SER A 476 -22.21 -47.36 56.33
CA SER A 476 -21.27 -48.39 55.85
C SER A 476 -21.69 -49.26 54.68
N MET A 477 -20.96 -49.14 53.57
CA MET A 477 -19.98 -50.16 53.18
C MET A 477 -19.21 -49.72 51.92
N VAL A 478 -17.89 -49.84 52.03
CA VAL A 478 -17.02 -50.46 51.02
C VAL A 478 -16.73 -49.65 49.73
N THR A 479 -15.51 -49.10 49.74
CA THR A 479 -14.43 -49.45 48.80
C THR A 479 -14.81 -49.94 47.40
N GLY A 480 -14.20 -49.29 46.41
CA GLY A 480 -13.83 -49.95 45.16
C GLY A 480 -14.78 -49.70 44.01
N LEU A 481 -14.39 -48.81 43.10
CA LEU A 481 -13.77 -49.22 41.85
C LEU A 481 -13.51 -47.96 41.03
N ALA A 482 -12.23 -47.72 40.75
CA ALA A 482 -11.87 -47.09 39.51
C ALA A 482 -12.47 -47.90 38.36
N SER A 483 -13.10 -47.23 37.38
CA SER A 483 -12.77 -47.38 35.96
C SER A 483 -13.91 -46.85 35.07
N LEU A 484 -13.56 -45.88 34.24
CA LEU A 484 -13.75 -45.90 32.78
C LEU A 484 -14.88 -46.78 32.23
N THR A 485 -15.83 -46.15 31.54
CA THR A 485 -16.33 -46.51 30.19
C THR A 485 -17.46 -45.51 29.86
N SER A 486 -17.25 -44.51 29.01
CA SER A 486 -17.35 -44.59 27.54
C SER A 486 -18.56 -45.39 27.08
N ARG A 487 -19.66 -44.70 26.72
CA ARG A 487 -20.14 -44.52 25.32
C ARG A 487 -21.64 -44.22 25.28
N THR A 488 -21.96 -43.20 24.46
CA THR A 488 -23.16 -43.06 23.59
C THR A 488 -24.54 -43.02 24.25
N SER A 489 -25.51 -42.21 23.87
CA SER A 489 -25.70 -41.20 22.83
C SER A 489 -27.18 -40.80 22.89
N MET A 490 -27.51 -39.64 22.30
CA MET A 490 -28.83 -39.18 21.81
C MET A 490 -29.74 -38.38 22.76
N GLY A 491 -30.00 -37.13 22.34
CA GLY A 491 -31.15 -36.30 22.73
C GLY A 491 -30.77 -34.94 23.32
N ILE A 492 -29.98 -34.11 22.64
CA ILE A 492 -30.45 -32.91 21.89
C ILE A 492 -31.64 -32.20 22.54
N LEU A 493 -31.36 -31.06 23.17
CA LEU A 493 -32.18 -29.86 23.05
C LEU A 493 -31.24 -28.68 22.83
N VAL A 494 -31.08 -28.35 21.55
CA VAL A 494 -30.58 -27.06 21.07
C VAL A 494 -31.65 -26.03 21.41
N LEU A 495 -31.26 -24.96 22.11
CA LEU A 495 -31.67 -23.56 21.89
C LEU A 495 -30.95 -22.70 22.93
N GLY A 496 -30.02 -21.84 22.47
CA GLY A 496 -29.42 -20.80 23.32
C GLY A 496 -27.89 -20.70 23.29
N GLY A 497 -27.25 -20.95 22.16
CA GLY A 497 -25.84 -20.61 21.95
C GLY A 497 -25.68 -19.33 21.12
N VAL A 498 -24.71 -18.50 21.53
CA VAL A 498 -23.95 -17.57 20.68
C VAL A 498 -24.62 -16.22 20.34
N VAL A 499 -24.71 -15.33 21.33
CA VAL A 499 -24.65 -13.86 21.12
C VAL A 499 -23.92 -13.23 22.30
N TYR A 500 -22.59 -13.30 22.35
CA TYR A 500 -21.79 -12.39 23.21
C TYR A 500 -20.32 -12.19 22.77
N VAL A 501 -19.91 -12.65 21.59
CA VAL A 501 -18.52 -12.42 21.09
C VAL A 501 -18.48 -11.74 19.71
N TRP A 502 -19.61 -11.44 19.09
CA TRP A 502 -19.66 -10.72 17.79
C TRP A 502 -19.98 -9.21 17.89
N SER A 503 -20.10 -8.64 19.09
CA SER A 503 -20.45 -7.21 19.28
C SER A 503 -19.25 -6.29 19.56
N MET A 504 -18.02 -6.79 19.61
CA MET A 504 -16.81 -5.94 19.77
C MET A 504 -15.85 -5.98 18.57
N GLY A 505 -16.25 -6.59 17.45
CA GLY A 505 -15.43 -6.70 16.22
C GLY A 505 -15.89 -5.85 15.05
N LEU A 506 -17.01 -5.14 15.16
CA LEU A 506 -17.64 -4.39 14.05
C LEU A 506 -17.63 -2.86 14.24
N GLU A 507 -17.28 -2.33 15.43
CA GLU A 507 -17.11 -0.88 15.63
C GLU A 507 -15.68 -0.37 15.32
N CYS A 508 -14.68 -1.24 15.19
CA CYS A 508 -13.31 -0.82 14.81
C CYS A 508 -13.07 -0.76 13.30
N SER A 509 -13.99 -1.25 12.46
CA SER A 509 -13.83 -1.25 11.00
C SER A 509 -14.64 -0.16 10.28
N ILE A 510 -15.51 0.58 10.99
CA ILE A 510 -16.30 1.69 10.41
C ILE A 510 -15.64 3.05 10.67
N ILE A 511 -14.71 3.16 11.62
CA ILE A 511 -14.00 4.42 11.93
C ILE A 511 -12.79 4.67 11.00
N SER A 512 -12.32 3.68 10.24
CA SER A 512 -11.19 3.85 9.30
C SER A 512 -11.60 4.21 7.86
N ILE A 513 -12.90 4.34 7.56
CA ILE A 513 -13.41 4.68 6.21
C ILE A 513 -13.99 6.11 6.13
N ILE A 514 -14.07 6.87 7.23
CA ILE A 514 -14.72 8.21 7.26
C ILE A 514 -13.75 9.40 7.49
N TYR A 515 -12.44 9.18 7.61
CA TYR A 515 -11.45 10.29 7.69
C TYR A 515 -10.48 10.29 6.51
N THR A 516 -10.99 10.66 5.33
CA THR A 516 -10.20 11.27 4.26
C THR A 516 -10.39 12.78 4.34
N PRO A 517 -9.41 13.58 4.79
CA PRO A 517 -9.51 15.04 4.67
C PRO A 517 -9.37 15.43 3.19
N PRO A 518 -10.16 16.41 2.69
CA PRO A 518 -9.98 16.93 1.35
C PRO A 518 -8.78 17.89 1.37
N PHE A 519 -7.77 17.63 0.55
CA PHE A 519 -6.68 18.60 0.32
C PHE A 519 -6.66 19.00 -1.15
N SER A 520 -7.07 20.25 -1.39
CA SER A 520 -6.80 21.06 -2.57
C SER A 520 -6.04 22.32 -2.08
N PRO A 521 -5.46 23.17 -2.93
CA PRO A 521 -4.02 23.21 -3.16
C PRO A 521 -3.45 24.58 -2.78
N GLU A 522 -2.53 24.67 -1.82
CA GLU A 522 -1.87 25.96 -1.59
C GLU A 522 -0.46 25.80 -1.01
N GLY A 523 0.51 26.27 -1.81
CA GLY A 523 1.74 26.94 -1.43
C GLY A 523 2.62 26.32 -0.34
N THR A 524 3.77 25.78 -0.72
CA THR A 524 4.98 26.07 0.06
C THR A 524 6.24 26.05 -0.80
N GLN A 525 6.99 27.15 -0.67
CA GLN A 525 8.23 27.47 -1.33
C GLN A 525 9.29 26.41 -1.01
N GLY A 526 9.91 25.86 -2.06
CA GLY A 526 11.09 25.00 -1.94
C GLY A 526 12.33 25.82 -1.57
N ILE A 527 12.87 25.51 -0.40
CA ILE A 527 14.18 25.94 0.08
C ILE A 527 15.24 25.24 -0.77
N TRP A 528 16.01 26.03 -1.52
CA TRP A 528 17.19 25.58 -2.23
C TRP A 528 18.39 25.55 -1.28
N THR A 529 18.98 24.37 -1.07
CA THR A 529 20.35 24.25 -0.56
C THR A 529 21.32 24.11 -1.73
N PRO A 530 22.34 24.96 -1.87
CA PRO A 530 23.38 24.78 -2.88
C PRO A 530 24.41 23.75 -2.40
N VAL A 531 24.68 22.75 -3.24
CA VAL A 531 25.86 21.89 -3.09
C VAL A 531 27.06 22.67 -3.62
N SER A 532 28.10 22.76 -2.79
CA SER A 532 29.44 23.26 -3.16
C SER A 532 30.30 22.16 -3.77
#